data_AF-A0A7C2LB83-F1
#
_entry.id   AF-A0A7C2LB83-F1
#
_cell.length_a   1.000
_cell.length_b   1.000
_cell.length_c   1.000
_cell.angle_alpha   90.00
_cell.angle_beta   90.00
_cell.angle_gamma   90.00
#
_symmetry.space_group_name_H-M   'P 1'
#
loop_
_entity.id
_entity.type
_entity.pdbx_description
1 polymer ?
#
loop_
_entity_poly.entity_id
_entity_poly.type
_entity_poly.pdbx_seq_one_letter_code
_entity_poly.pdbx_strand_id
1 'polypeptide(L)'
;MKLVRREDKKELQDRLARIEGQIRGIREMIEREESCELVAQQLAAVREALNKAFAHMVASTIQHNCSGGQMADPAAQAKLLSLVRILMRYS
;
A
#
# COMPACT_ATOMS: atom_id res chain seq x y z
N MET A 1 7.95 -16.03 10.46
CA MET A 1 6.76 -15.15 10.60
C MET A 1 6.23 -14.76 9.23
N LYS A 2 4.92 -14.91 8.98
CA LYS A 2 4.28 -14.46 7.74
C LYS A 2 3.87 -13.00 7.88
N LEU A 3 4.19 -12.19 6.87
CA LEU A 3 4.03 -10.72 6.86
C LEU A 3 2.58 -10.24 7.02
N VAL A 4 1.60 -11.06 6.68
CA VAL A 4 0.19 -10.69 6.56
C VAL A 4 -0.66 -11.94 6.83
N ARG A 5 -1.76 -11.83 7.60
CA ARG A 5 -2.71 -12.94 7.80
C ARG A 5 -3.43 -13.27 6.49
N ARG A 6 -4.05 -14.45 6.41
CA ARG A 6 -4.69 -14.89 5.15
C ARG A 6 -5.77 -13.93 4.65
N GLU A 7 -6.54 -13.33 5.55
CA GLU A 7 -7.59 -12.36 5.24
C GLU A 7 -7.02 -11.03 4.71
N ASP A 8 -6.11 -10.40 5.45
CA ASP A 8 -5.40 -9.19 5.03
C ASP A 8 -4.62 -9.38 3.72
N LYS A 9 -4.13 -10.60 3.47
CA LYS A 9 -3.41 -10.94 2.23
C LYS A 9 -4.34 -10.83 1.04
N LYS A 10 -5.56 -11.36 1.15
CA LYS A 10 -6.55 -11.30 0.08
C LYS A 10 -6.93 -9.84 -0.21
N GLU A 11 -7.21 -9.07 0.83
CA GLU A 11 -7.56 -7.66 0.65
C GLU A 11 -6.43 -6.85 0.01
N LEU A 12 -5.17 -7.06 0.44
CA LEU A 12 -4.02 -6.43 -0.17
C LEU A 12 -3.86 -6.83 -1.64
N GLN A 13 -4.07 -8.11 -1.97
CA GLN A 13 -4.07 -8.58 -3.36
C GLN A 13 -5.16 -7.92 -4.20
N ASP A 14 -6.39 -7.81 -3.68
CA ASP A 14 -7.51 -7.15 -4.38
C ASP A 14 -7.24 -5.65 -4.61
N ARG A 15 -6.58 -4.98 -3.67
CA ARG A 15 -6.12 -3.59 -3.82
C ARG A 15 -5.05 -3.47 -4.92
N LEU A 16 -4.04 -4.34 -4.92
CA LEU A 16 -3.00 -4.35 -5.94
C LEU A 16 -3.53 -4.67 -7.34
N ALA A 17 -4.50 -5.59 -7.46
CA ALA A 17 -5.14 -5.91 -8.73
C ALA A 17 -5.88 -4.70 -9.33
N ARG A 18 -6.53 -3.88 -8.50
CA ARG A 18 -7.14 -2.62 -8.95
C ARG A 18 -6.09 -1.61 -9.43
N ILE A 19 -4.99 -1.47 -8.70
CA ILE A 19 -3.87 -0.59 -9.07
C ILE A 19 -3.26 -1.02 -10.40
N GLU A 20 -3.09 -2.32 -10.63
CA GLU A 20 -2.62 -2.86 -11.91
C GLU A 20 -3.57 -2.46 -13.06
N GLY A 21 -4.88 -2.55 -12.83
CA GLY A 21 -5.89 -2.08 -13.79
C GLY A 21 -5.74 -0.58 -14.12
N GLN A 22 -5.49 0.26 -13.11
CA GLN A 22 -5.26 1.69 -13.32
C GLN A 22 -3.97 1.95 -14.13
N ILE A 23 -2.88 1.23 -13.84
CA ILE A 23 -1.62 1.34 -14.59
C ILE A 23 -1.83 0.94 -16.05
N ARG A 24 -2.60 -0.13 -16.32
CA ARG A 24 -2.98 -0.50 -17.70
C ARG A 24 -3.76 0.62 -18.39
N GLY A 25 -4.74 1.22 -17.71
CA GLY A 25 -5.49 2.37 -18.23
C GLY A 25 -4.60 3.56 -18.58
N ILE A 26 -3.62 3.89 -17.73
CA ILE A 26 -2.64 4.96 -18.00
C ILE A 26 -1.81 4.66 -19.26
N ARG A 27 -1.39 3.41 -19.46
CA ARG A 27 -0.67 3.02 -20.68
C ARG A 27 -1.52 3.22 -21.94
N GLU A 28 -2.80 2.86 -21.87
CA GLU A 28 -3.73 3.10 -22.98
C GLU A 28 -3.98 4.59 -23.24
N MET A 29 -4.04 5.41 -22.20
CA MET A 29 -4.14 6.87 -22.36
C MET A 29 -2.93 7.46 -23.08
N ILE A 30 -1.72 6.98 -22.74
CA ILE A 30 -0.49 7.42 -23.41
C ILE A 30 -0.48 6.99 -24.88
N GLU A 31 -0.88 5.75 -25.18
CA GLU A 31 -0.98 5.26 -26.56
C GLU A 31 -1.99 6.06 -27.40
N ARG A 32 -3.05 6.57 -26.76
CA ARG A 32 -4.07 7.42 -27.39
C ARG A 32 -3.69 8.90 -27.45
N GLU A 33 -2.47 9.26 -27.03
CA GLU A 33 -1.99 10.64 -26.97
C GLU A 33 -2.90 11.58 -26.17
N GLU A 34 -3.50 11.07 -25.08
CA GLU A 34 -4.33 11.85 -24.16
C GLU A 34 -3.54 12.99 -23.49
N SER A 35 -4.26 13.98 -22.98
CA SER A 35 -3.65 15.17 -22.35
C SER A 35 -2.70 14.82 -21.19
N CYS A 36 -1.57 15.54 -21.14
CA CYS A 36 -0.58 15.40 -20.07
C CYS A 36 -1.19 15.60 -18.68
N GLU A 37 -2.14 16.54 -18.54
CA GLU A 37 -2.86 16.80 -17.30
C GLU A 37 -3.71 15.61 -16.88
N LEU A 38 -4.42 14.99 -17.81
CA LEU A 38 -5.25 13.81 -17.54
C LEU A 38 -4.38 12.61 -17.14
N VAL A 39 -3.28 12.37 -17.85
CA VAL A 39 -2.31 11.31 -17.51
C VAL A 39 -1.69 11.57 -16.13
N ALA A 40 -1.29 12.80 -15.83
CA ALA A 40 -0.74 13.19 -14.54
C ALA A 40 -1.76 12.98 -13.40
N GLN A 41 -3.03 13.28 -13.63
CA GLN A 41 -4.10 13.05 -12.67
C GLN A 41 -4.27 11.56 -12.35
N GLN A 42 -4.22 10.69 -13.37
CA GLN A 42 -4.30 9.24 -13.14
C GLN A 42 -3.06 8.69 -12.44
N LEU A 43 -1.86 9.17 -12.77
CA LEU A 43 -0.64 8.82 -12.05
C LEU A 43 -0.71 9.21 -10.57
N ALA A 44 -1.25 10.40 -10.27
CA ALA A 44 -1.49 10.84 -8.89
C ALA A 44 -2.50 9.93 -8.17
N ALA A 45 -3.57 9.53 -8.85
CA ALA A 45 -4.56 8.60 -8.31
C ALA A 45 -3.96 7.22 -7.98
N VAL A 46 -3.08 6.70 -8.85
CA VAL A 46 -2.35 5.44 -8.61
C VAL A 46 -1.41 5.56 -7.41
N ARG A 47 -0.67 6.68 -7.31
CA ARG A 47 0.20 6.94 -6.15
C ARG A 47 -0.60 6.92 -4.84
N GLU A 48 -1.75 7.57 -4.82
CA GLU A 48 -2.62 7.59 -3.63
C GLU A 48 -3.20 6.20 -3.31
N ALA A 49 -3.58 5.42 -4.32
CA ALA A 49 -4.04 4.05 -4.13
C ALA A 49 -2.95 3.15 -3.52
N LEU A 50 -1.70 3.30 -3.97
CA LEU A 50 -0.54 2.61 -3.40
C LEU A 50 -0.29 3.01 -1.94
N ASN A 51 -0.36 4.31 -1.62
CA ASN A 51 -0.24 4.81 -0.25
C ASN A 51 -1.30 4.18 0.68
N LYS A 52 -2.55 4.09 0.23
CA LYS A 52 -3.64 3.44 0.98
C LYS A 52 -3.39 1.94 1.19
N ALA A 53 -2.90 1.24 0.15
CA ALA A 53 -2.56 -0.18 0.28
C ALA A 53 -1.41 -0.41 1.27
N PHE A 54 -0.41 0.47 1.28
CA PHE A 54 0.67 0.45 2.26
C PHE A 54 0.17 0.70 3.68
N ALA A 55 -0.61 1.76 3.88
CA ALA A 55 -1.18 2.12 5.18
C ALA A 55 -2.02 0.97 5.74
N HIS A 56 -2.82 0.31 4.89
CA HIS A 56 -3.59 -0.87 5.28
C HIS A 56 -2.69 -2.02 5.77
N MET A 57 -1.63 -2.35 5.03
CA MET A 57 -0.67 -3.39 5.40
C MET A 57 0.00 -3.08 6.76
N VAL A 58 0.39 -1.83 6.98
CA VAL A 58 0.98 -1.40 8.26
C VAL A 58 -0.03 -1.45 9.39
N ALA A 59 -1.26 -0.96 9.16
CA ALA A 59 -2.33 -0.98 10.17
C ALA A 59 -2.68 -2.41 10.61
N SER A 60 -2.84 -3.34 9.66
CA SER A 60 -3.05 -4.77 9.96
C SER A 60 -1.87 -5.34 10.78
N THR A 61 -0.64 -4.97 10.43
CA THR A 61 0.56 -5.37 11.20
C THR A 61 0.51 -4.83 12.64
N ILE A 62 0.09 -3.58 12.85
CA ILE A 62 -0.07 -2.99 14.20
C ILE A 62 -1.16 -3.73 14.97
N GLN A 63 -2.36 -3.84 14.39
CA GLN A 63 -3.51 -4.44 15.05
C GLN A 63 -3.17 -5.84 15.54
N HIS A 64 -2.51 -6.67 14.73
CA HIS A 64 -2.22 -8.05 15.10
C HIS A 64 -1.02 -8.24 16.03
N ASN A 65 -0.05 -7.32 16.04
CA ASN A 65 1.07 -7.37 16.98
C ASN A 65 0.77 -6.65 18.31
N CYS A 66 -0.29 -5.84 18.36
CA CYS A 66 -0.68 -5.08 19.57
C CYS A 66 -2.00 -5.56 20.22
N SER A 67 -2.80 -6.41 19.57
CA SER A 67 -4.02 -7.00 20.17
C SER A 67 -3.67 -8.16 21.12
N GLY A 68 -3.23 -7.80 22.32
CA GLY A 68 -2.95 -8.74 23.41
C GLY A 68 -2.37 -8.11 24.69
N GLY A 69 -2.35 -6.78 24.80
CA GLY A 69 -1.79 -6.10 25.98
C GLY A 69 -0.26 -6.16 26.09
N GLN A 70 0.42 -6.69 25.07
CA GLN A 70 1.86 -6.81 25.04
C GLN A 70 2.42 -6.19 23.76
N MET A 71 2.88 -4.93 23.85
CA MET A 71 4.11 -4.56 23.12
C MET A 71 5.28 -5.22 23.86
N ALA A 72 5.37 -6.55 23.84
CA ALA A 72 6.43 -7.28 24.55
C ALA A 72 7.60 -7.68 23.65
N ASP A 73 7.50 -7.49 22.34
CA ASP A 73 8.59 -7.77 21.42
C ASP A 73 9.20 -6.48 20.83
N PRO A 74 10.35 -6.02 21.35
CA PRO A 74 11.11 -4.91 20.79
C PRO A 74 11.46 -5.09 19.31
N ALA A 75 11.60 -6.34 18.82
CA ALA A 75 11.91 -6.61 17.42
C ALA A 75 10.71 -6.34 16.51
N ALA A 76 9.49 -6.70 16.94
CA ALA A 76 8.26 -6.36 16.24
C ALA A 76 8.05 -4.84 16.15
N GLN A 77 8.33 -4.12 17.24
CA GLN A 77 8.26 -2.65 17.28
C GLN A 77 9.29 -1.99 16.35
N ALA A 78 10.54 -2.45 16.37
CA ALA A 78 11.58 -1.94 15.46
C ALA A 78 11.22 -2.16 13.99
N LYS A 79 10.58 -3.30 13.67
CA LYS A 79 10.15 -3.61 12.30
C LYS A 79 8.96 -2.78 11.85
N LEU A 80 8.03 -2.48 12.76
CA LEU A 80 6.95 -1.55 12.47
C LEU A 80 7.49 -0.14 12.18
N LEU A 81 8.42 0.35 13.01
CA LEU A 81 9.05 1.65 12.82
C LEU A 81 9.81 1.73 11.49
N SER A 82 10.43 0.63 11.04
CA SER A 82 11.10 0.61 9.73
C SER A 82 10.11 0.70 8.57
N LEU A 83 8.94 0.05 8.67
CA LEU A 83 7.88 0.17 7.66
C LEU A 83 7.30 1.60 7.63
N VAL A 84 6.99 2.20 8.78
CA VAL A 84 6.53 3.60 8.85
C VAL A 84 7.57 4.54 8.24
N ARG A 85 8.86 4.30 8.48
CA ARG A 85 9.94 5.09 7.86
C ARG A 85 9.99 4.95 6.33
N ILE A 86 9.67 3.77 5.79
CA ILE A 86 9.55 3.58 4.33
C ILE A 86 8.40 4.42 3.78
N LEU A 87 7.24 4.44 4.46
CA LEU A 87 6.10 5.28 4.04
C LEU A 87 6.48 6.76 3.98
N MET A 88 7.06 7.26 5.06
CA MET A 88 7.45 8.68 5.20
C MET A 88 8.49 9.15 4.17
N ARG A 89 9.18 8.23 3.50
CA ARG A 89 10.17 8.56 2.47
C ARG A 89 9.51 8.89 1.12
N TYR A 90 8.33 8.35 0.86
CA TYR A 90 7.65 8.41 -0.44
C TYR A 90 6.29 9.10 -0.39
N SER A 91 5.92 9.64 0.77
CA SER A 91 4.77 10.51 1.01
C SER A 91 5.09 11.97 0.76
#